data_AF-A0A534Q2H5-F1
#
_entry.id   AF-A0A534Q2H5-F1
#
_cell.length_a   1.000
_cell.length_b   1.000
_cell.length_c   1.000
_cell.angle_alpha   90.00
_cell.angle_beta   90.00
_cell.angle_gamma   90.00
#
_symmetry.space_group_name_H-M   'P 1'
#
loop_
_entity.id
_entity.type
_entity.pdbx_description
1 polymer ?
#
loop_
_entity_poly.entity_id
_entity_poly.type
_entity_poly.pdbx_seq_one_letter_code
_entity_poly.pdbx_strand_id
1 'polypeptide(L)'
;MPARARWLVLGAYVGVVYGTLPYGPVIGRSVVRSLLGGWLLGSGMGLIAALSAAGIVAALARRGAPLGAYVALGAAGAGYALALSWLRVQHLERVHLPEYGVMTWLAWRALAPHLPGVRGYAVAAALAAAIGWGDELLQAVTPGRYYDLRDVAANALGAVLGALVLGAVRAAHRPRVSDESSGRRSPQAAGSSSR
;
A
#
# COMPACT_ATOMS: atom_id res chain seq x y z
N MET A 1 -5.68 15.56 -12.23
CA MET A 1 -5.58 16.36 -10.99
C MET A 1 -4.24 17.09 -10.94
N PRO A 2 -4.25 18.43 -10.77
CA PRO A 2 -3.06 19.24 -10.56
C PRO A 2 -2.25 18.77 -9.34
N ALA A 3 -0.93 19.01 -9.32
CA ALA A 3 -0.06 18.60 -8.22
C ALA A 3 -0.58 19.11 -6.85
N ARG A 4 -0.97 20.39 -6.77
CA ARG A 4 -1.56 21.00 -5.57
C ARG A 4 -2.75 20.20 -5.02
N ALA A 5 -3.62 19.69 -5.90
CA ALA A 5 -4.81 18.98 -5.47
C ALA A 5 -4.47 17.63 -4.82
N ARG A 6 -3.38 16.98 -5.24
CA ARG A 6 -2.95 15.69 -4.66
C ARG A 6 -2.38 15.87 -3.26
N TRP A 7 -1.58 16.92 -3.07
CA TRP A 7 -1.09 17.31 -1.75
C TRP A 7 -2.21 17.74 -0.82
N LEU A 8 -3.21 18.49 -1.31
CA LEU A 8 -4.39 18.85 -0.52
C LEU A 8 -5.20 17.62 -0.08
N VAL A 9 -5.38 16.63 -0.96
CA VAL A 9 -6.08 15.38 -0.59
C VAL A 9 -5.28 14.59 0.45
N LEU A 10 -3.95 14.48 0.29
CA LEU A 10 -3.10 13.85 1.30
C LEU A 10 -3.19 14.61 2.64
N GLY A 11 -3.04 15.93 2.63
CA GLY A 11 -3.11 16.77 3.82
C GLY A 11 -4.49 16.71 4.51
N ALA A 12 -5.58 16.68 3.73
CA ALA A 12 -6.92 16.49 4.27
C ALA A 12 -7.08 15.11 4.92
N TYR A 13 -6.54 14.05 4.31
CA TYR A 13 -6.55 12.71 4.89
C TYR A 13 -5.76 12.66 6.20
N VAL A 14 -4.55 13.24 6.25
CA VAL A 14 -3.76 13.39 7.48
C VAL A 14 -4.53 14.17 8.54
N GLY A 15 -5.16 15.28 8.16
CA GLY A 15 -5.98 16.09 9.06
C GLY A 15 -7.17 15.32 9.64
N VAL A 16 -7.78 14.42 8.88
CA VAL A 16 -8.82 13.51 9.39
C VAL A 16 -8.23 12.52 10.40
N VAL A 17 -7.14 11.83 10.07
CA VAL A 17 -6.50 10.87 10.98
C VAL A 17 -6.16 11.54 12.31
N TYR A 18 -5.38 12.63 12.26
CA TYR A 18 -4.96 13.35 13.47
C TYR A 18 -6.14 13.99 14.22
N GLY A 19 -7.12 14.54 13.49
CA GLY A 19 -8.30 15.15 14.09
C GLY A 19 -9.18 14.13 14.83
N THR A 20 -9.11 12.85 14.46
CA THR A 20 -9.87 11.78 15.11
C THR A 20 -9.18 11.15 16.31
N LEU A 21 -7.89 11.41 16.53
CA LEU A 21 -7.11 10.83 17.63
C LEU A 21 -7.74 10.98 19.03
N PRO A 22 -8.23 12.18 19.44
CA PRO A 22 -8.84 12.34 20.77
C PRO A 22 -10.09 11.47 20.95
N TYR A 23 -10.76 11.14 19.86
CA TYR A 23 -12.01 10.38 19.84
C TYR A 23 -11.78 8.87 19.66
N GLY A 24 -10.56 8.44 19.34
CA GLY A 24 -10.19 7.04 19.09
C GLY A 24 -10.70 6.06 20.15
N PRO A 25 -10.51 6.30 21.47
CA PRO A 25 -11.00 5.40 22.51
C PRO A 25 -12.52 5.31 22.60
N VAL A 26 -13.24 6.38 22.26
CA VAL A 26 -14.72 6.43 22.34
C VAL A 26 -15.32 5.76 21.10
N ILE A 27 -14.86 6.16 19.91
CA ILE A 27 -15.31 5.62 18.64
C ILE A 27 -14.90 4.14 18.55
N GLY A 28 -13.64 3.82 18.82
CA GLY A 28 -13.11 2.46 18.73
C GLY A 28 -13.83 1.48 19.63
N ARG A 29 -14.11 1.84 20.89
CA ARG A 29 -14.91 0.97 21.79
C ARG A 29 -16.33 0.76 21.27
N SER A 30 -16.96 1.80 20.71
CA SER A 30 -18.31 1.71 20.15
C SER A 30 -18.33 0.81 18.91
N VAL A 31 -17.34 0.93 18.03
CA VAL A 31 -17.18 0.10 16.82
C VAL A 31 -16.94 -1.35 17.20
N VAL A 32 -15.96 -1.65 18.07
CA VAL A 32 -15.61 -3.02 18.46
C VAL A 32 -16.78 -3.74 19.15
N ARG A 33 -17.61 -3.01 19.90
CA ARG A 33 -18.80 -3.57 20.57
C ARG A 33 -19.98 -3.81 19.62
N SER A 34 -20.01 -3.16 18.46
CA SER A 34 -21.04 -3.42 17.46
C SER A 34 -20.79 -4.75 16.75
N LEU A 35 -21.85 -5.47 16.37
CA LEU A 35 -21.72 -6.73 15.61
C LEU A 35 -20.93 -6.54 14.33
N LEU A 36 -21.24 -5.49 13.58
CA LEU A 36 -20.58 -5.18 12.31
C LEU A 36 -19.12 -4.78 12.52
N GLY A 37 -18.83 -3.86 13.44
CA GLY A 37 -17.46 -3.39 13.68
C GLY A 37 -16.56 -4.46 14.30
N GLY A 38 -17.09 -5.26 15.24
CA GLY A 38 -16.38 -6.40 15.80
C GLY A 38 -16.06 -7.47 14.74
N TRP A 39 -17.00 -7.76 13.83
CA TRP A 39 -16.75 -8.64 12.69
C TRP A 39 -15.74 -8.04 11.71
N LEU A 40 -15.94 -6.78 11.29
CA LEU A 40 -15.07 -6.08 10.33
C LEU A 40 -13.63 -6.02 10.81
N LEU A 41 -13.39 -5.67 12.06
CA LEU A 41 -12.04 -5.61 12.64
C LEU A 41 -11.52 -7.00 13.03
N GLY A 42 -12.42 -7.98 13.24
CA GLY A 42 -12.11 -9.37 13.52
C GLY A 42 -11.85 -10.20 12.25
N SER A 43 -12.66 -11.24 12.03
CA SER A 43 -12.51 -12.18 10.91
C SER A 43 -12.88 -11.57 9.55
N GLY A 44 -13.74 -10.55 9.53
CA GLY A 44 -14.16 -9.84 8.33
C GLY A 44 -13.00 -9.16 7.61
N MET A 45 -12.05 -8.56 8.33
CA MET A 45 -10.86 -7.94 7.73
C MET A 45 -10.07 -8.93 6.88
N GLY A 46 -9.85 -10.15 7.42
CA GLY A 46 -9.12 -11.21 6.72
C GLY A 46 -9.85 -11.64 5.44
N LEU A 47 -11.18 -11.79 5.50
CA LEU A 47 -11.99 -12.11 4.33
C LEU A 47 -11.93 -11.00 3.27
N ILE A 48 -12.10 -9.73 3.67
CA ILE A 48 -12.02 -8.58 2.76
C ILE A 48 -10.65 -8.50 2.11
N ALA A 49 -9.56 -8.70 2.87
CA ALA A 49 -8.21 -8.74 2.36
C ALA A 49 -8.02 -9.88 1.33
N ALA A 50 -8.51 -11.08 1.64
CA ALA A 50 -8.44 -12.23 0.74
C ALA A 50 -9.22 -12.02 -0.56
N LEU A 51 -10.45 -11.48 -0.49
CA LEU A 51 -11.27 -11.16 -1.66
C LEU A 51 -10.62 -10.06 -2.51
N SER A 52 -10.08 -9.03 -1.86
CA SER A 52 -9.34 -7.96 -2.54
C SER A 52 -8.11 -8.50 -3.26
N ALA A 53 -7.33 -9.37 -2.60
CA ALA A 53 -6.18 -10.03 -3.20
C ALA A 53 -6.58 -10.90 -4.40
N ALA A 54 -7.64 -11.71 -4.28
CA ALA A 54 -8.16 -12.52 -5.38
C ALA A 54 -8.60 -11.65 -6.58
N GLY A 55 -9.29 -10.55 -6.32
CA GLY A 55 -9.68 -9.58 -7.35
C GLY A 55 -8.47 -8.94 -8.04
N ILE A 56 -7.42 -8.58 -7.28
CA ILE A 56 -6.17 -8.06 -7.84
C ILE A 56 -5.48 -9.15 -8.68
N VAL A 57 -5.33 -10.38 -8.18
CA VAL A 57 -4.75 -11.50 -8.93
C VAL A 57 -5.48 -11.73 -10.25
N ALA A 58 -6.81 -11.74 -10.24
CA ALA A 58 -7.61 -11.88 -11.46
C ALA A 58 -7.36 -10.71 -12.44
N ALA A 59 -7.24 -9.48 -11.94
CA ALA A 59 -6.91 -8.32 -12.76
C ALA A 59 -5.47 -8.39 -13.31
N LEU A 60 -4.50 -8.85 -12.53
CA LEU A 60 -3.12 -9.07 -12.96
C LEU A 60 -3.05 -10.15 -14.07
N ALA A 61 -3.77 -11.25 -13.90
CA ALA A 61 -3.85 -12.33 -14.86
C ALA A 61 -4.45 -11.87 -16.19
N ARG A 62 -5.59 -11.16 -16.14
CA ARG A 62 -6.23 -10.57 -17.33
C ARG A 62 -5.34 -9.58 -18.07
N ARG A 63 -4.39 -8.94 -17.38
CA ARG A 63 -3.47 -7.95 -17.96
C ARG A 63 -2.12 -8.55 -18.37
N GLY A 64 -1.89 -9.84 -18.17
CA GLY A 64 -0.61 -10.47 -18.44
C GLY A 64 0.53 -9.85 -17.62
N ALA A 65 0.28 -9.52 -16.35
CA ALA A 65 1.26 -8.90 -15.47
C ALA A 65 2.54 -9.75 -15.34
N PRO A 66 3.72 -9.14 -15.12
CA PRO A 66 4.97 -9.87 -14.93
C PRO A 66 4.99 -10.64 -13.61
N LEU A 67 5.81 -11.69 -13.51
CA LEU A 67 5.98 -12.51 -12.29
C LEU A 67 6.24 -11.68 -11.04
N GLY A 68 7.05 -10.61 -11.16
CA GLY A 68 7.34 -9.69 -10.05
C GLY A 68 6.10 -9.04 -9.42
N ALA A 69 5.01 -8.85 -10.18
CA ALA A 69 3.75 -8.34 -9.63
C ALA A 69 3.09 -9.35 -8.68
N TYR A 70 3.11 -10.63 -9.04
CA TYR A 70 2.59 -11.70 -8.18
C TYR A 70 3.49 -11.94 -6.96
N VAL A 71 4.81 -11.86 -7.13
CA VAL A 71 5.75 -11.95 -6.00
C VAL A 71 5.51 -10.81 -5.01
N ALA A 72 5.37 -9.57 -5.48
CA ALA A 72 5.08 -8.43 -4.63
C ALA A 72 3.72 -8.56 -3.91
N LEU A 73 2.69 -9.05 -4.61
CA LEU A 73 1.37 -9.29 -4.02
C LEU A 73 1.38 -10.44 -3.01
N GLY A 74 2.12 -11.52 -3.29
CA GLY A 74 2.32 -12.64 -2.37
C GLY A 74 3.06 -12.21 -1.11
N ALA A 75 4.11 -11.40 -1.24
CA ALA A 75 4.82 -10.81 -0.11
C ALA A 75 3.90 -9.89 0.72
N ALA A 76 3.07 -9.07 0.07
CA ALA A 76 2.06 -8.26 0.76
C ALA A 76 1.04 -9.14 1.49
N GLY A 77 0.53 -10.20 0.84
CA GLY A 77 -0.42 -11.14 1.44
C GLY A 77 0.14 -11.85 2.67
N ALA A 78 1.37 -12.36 2.59
CA ALA A 78 2.07 -12.96 3.73
C ALA A 78 2.28 -11.92 4.85
N GLY A 79 2.68 -10.70 4.50
CA GLY A 79 2.84 -9.61 5.45
C GLY A 79 1.53 -9.23 6.17
N TYR A 80 0.41 -9.12 5.45
CA TYR A 80 -0.91 -8.92 6.06
C TYR A 80 -1.32 -10.09 6.95
N ALA A 81 -1.08 -11.34 6.54
CA ALA A 81 -1.41 -12.50 7.35
C ALA A 81 -0.62 -12.52 8.67
N LEU A 82 0.68 -12.21 8.62
CA LEU A 82 1.52 -12.07 9.80
C LEU A 82 1.07 -10.89 10.68
N ALA A 83 0.78 -9.73 10.08
CA ALA A 83 0.32 -8.55 10.79
C ALA A 83 -1.00 -8.79 11.55
N LEU A 84 -1.99 -9.40 10.88
CA LEU A 84 -3.28 -9.72 11.48
C LEU A 84 -3.17 -10.80 12.56
N SER A 85 -2.23 -11.73 12.41
CA SER A 85 -1.92 -12.74 13.44
C SER A 85 -1.25 -12.11 14.67
N TRP A 86 -0.37 -11.13 14.46
CA TRP A 86 0.27 -10.36 15.53
C TRP A 86 -0.73 -9.50 16.29
N LEU A 87 -1.60 -8.79 15.58
CA LEU A 87 -2.67 -7.94 16.13
C LEU A 87 -3.95 -8.72 16.44
N ARG A 88 -3.83 -10.03 16.72
CA ARG A 88 -5.00 -10.89 16.85
C ARG A 88 -5.91 -10.50 18.02
N VAL A 89 -5.34 -9.99 19.11
CA VAL A 89 -6.08 -9.58 20.33
C VAL A 89 -6.49 -8.11 20.26
N GLN A 90 -5.74 -7.31 19.50
CA GLN A 90 -5.89 -5.86 19.40
C GLN A 90 -6.69 -5.48 18.15
N HIS A 91 -7.97 -5.85 18.12
CA HIS A 91 -8.80 -5.67 16.92
C HIS A 91 -8.84 -4.23 16.42
N LEU A 92 -8.85 -3.25 17.33
CA LEU A 92 -8.89 -1.83 16.95
C LEU A 92 -7.62 -1.41 16.20
N GLU A 93 -6.45 -1.87 16.63
CA GLU A 93 -5.16 -1.51 16.04
C GLU A 93 -4.97 -2.08 14.62
N ARG A 94 -5.78 -3.06 14.22
CA ARG A 94 -5.77 -3.55 12.84
C ARG A 94 -6.18 -2.47 11.83
N VAL A 95 -6.83 -1.38 12.27
CA VAL A 95 -7.20 -0.24 11.42
C VAL A 95 -5.97 0.48 10.85
N HIS A 96 -4.85 0.47 11.57
CA HIS A 96 -3.60 1.09 11.13
C HIS A 96 -3.11 0.49 9.79
N LEU A 97 -3.35 -0.80 9.56
CA LEU A 97 -2.90 -1.47 8.33
C LEU A 97 -3.53 -0.87 7.05
N PRO A 98 -4.87 -0.87 6.87
CA PRO A 98 -5.48 -0.24 5.71
C PRO A 98 -5.34 1.29 5.73
N GLU A 99 -5.38 1.93 6.90
CA GLU A 99 -5.26 3.40 7.01
C GLU A 99 -3.95 3.91 6.44
N TYR A 100 -2.82 3.30 6.83
CA TYR A 100 -1.50 3.68 6.33
C TYR A 100 -1.20 3.10 4.95
N GLY A 101 -1.87 2.01 4.54
CA GLY A 101 -1.86 1.56 3.15
C GLY A 101 -2.47 2.58 2.19
N VAL A 102 -3.61 3.18 2.56
CA VAL A 102 -4.25 4.28 1.83
C VAL A 102 -3.38 5.54 1.87
N MET A 103 -2.81 5.87 3.03
CA MET A 103 -1.86 6.98 3.18
C MET A 103 -0.69 6.85 2.18
N THR A 104 -0.08 5.67 2.07
CA THR A 104 1.00 5.41 1.09
C THR A 104 0.54 5.64 -0.34
N TRP A 105 -0.66 5.20 -0.70
CA TRP A 105 -1.20 5.43 -2.04
C TRP A 105 -1.40 6.94 -2.34
N LEU A 106 -1.93 7.70 -1.39
CA LEU A 106 -2.10 9.14 -1.53
C LEU A 106 -0.74 9.87 -1.60
N ALA A 107 0.21 9.51 -0.74
CA ALA A 107 1.58 9.99 -0.77
C ALA A 107 2.24 9.72 -2.12
N TRP A 108 2.11 8.50 -2.64
CA TRP A 108 2.63 8.16 -3.96
C TRP A 108 1.99 9.01 -5.06
N ARG A 109 0.68 9.25 -5.04
CA ARG A 109 0.03 10.11 -6.05
C ARG A 109 0.61 11.53 -6.08
N ALA A 110 0.95 12.07 -4.91
CA ALA A 110 1.56 13.38 -4.75
C ALA A 110 3.03 13.39 -5.23
N LEU A 111 3.80 12.33 -4.93
CA LEU A 111 5.23 12.23 -5.20
C LEU A 111 5.59 11.68 -6.60
N ALA A 112 4.75 10.82 -7.18
CA ALA A 112 5.02 10.11 -8.43
C ALA A 112 5.43 11.00 -9.62
N PRO A 113 4.93 12.24 -9.78
CA PRO A 113 5.42 13.14 -10.83
C PRO A 113 6.91 13.48 -10.73
N HIS A 114 7.48 13.41 -9.53
CA HIS A 114 8.87 13.80 -9.25
C HIS A 114 9.78 12.61 -8.97
N LEU A 115 9.21 11.46 -8.60
CA LEU A 115 9.94 10.25 -8.21
C LEU A 115 9.42 9.03 -8.99
N PRO A 116 9.92 8.80 -10.22
CA PRO A 116 9.50 7.66 -11.01
C PRO A 116 10.07 6.34 -10.48
N GLY A 117 9.45 5.23 -10.88
CA GLY A 117 9.95 3.89 -10.59
C GLY A 117 9.77 3.45 -9.14
N VAL A 118 10.61 2.49 -8.72
CA VAL A 118 10.53 1.86 -7.39
C VAL A 118 10.76 2.86 -6.26
N ARG A 119 11.66 3.83 -6.49
CA ARG A 119 11.95 4.90 -5.52
C ARG A 119 10.70 5.67 -5.13
N GLY A 120 9.76 5.90 -6.05
CA GLY A 120 8.50 6.58 -5.75
C GLY A 120 7.64 5.84 -4.72
N TYR A 121 7.61 4.51 -4.77
CA TYR A 121 6.86 3.71 -3.79
C TYR A 121 7.56 3.70 -2.42
N ALA A 122 8.89 3.55 -2.41
CA ALA A 122 9.67 3.54 -1.18
C ALA A 122 9.58 4.88 -0.43
N VAL A 123 9.72 6.00 -1.14
CA VAL A 123 9.59 7.34 -0.54
C VAL A 123 8.15 7.62 -0.08
N ALA A 124 7.14 7.13 -0.81
CA ALA A 124 5.75 7.25 -0.38
C ALA A 124 5.46 6.46 0.91
N ALA A 125 5.97 5.22 1.02
CA ALA A 125 5.86 4.44 2.25
C ALA A 125 6.63 5.09 3.41
N ALA A 126 7.83 5.61 3.16
CA ALA A 126 8.61 6.32 4.17
C ALA A 126 7.89 7.58 4.66
N LEU A 127 7.28 8.36 3.75
CA LEU A 127 6.47 9.51 4.12
C LEU A 127 5.23 9.10 4.95
N ALA A 128 4.51 8.07 4.53
CA ALA A 128 3.36 7.57 5.26
C ALA A 128 3.75 7.04 6.66
N ALA A 129 4.87 6.33 6.78
CA ALA A 129 5.40 5.88 8.06
C ALA A 129 5.85 7.05 8.95
N ALA A 130 6.47 8.08 8.38
CA ALA A 130 6.85 9.29 9.12
C ALA A 130 5.63 10.05 9.64
N ILE A 131 4.57 10.14 8.83
CA ILE A 131 3.27 10.66 9.28
C ILE A 131 2.72 9.78 10.41
N GLY A 132 2.80 8.46 10.29
CA GLY A 132 2.31 7.55 11.33
C GLY A 132 3.10 7.57 12.63
N TRP A 133 4.37 7.97 12.56
CA TRP A 133 5.12 8.27 13.77
C TRP A 133 4.69 9.61 14.38
N GLY A 134 4.38 10.61 13.56
CA GLY A 134 3.79 11.87 13.99
C GLY A 134 2.43 11.70 14.69
N ASP A 135 1.63 10.72 14.26
CA ASP A 135 0.39 10.30 14.91
C ASP A 135 0.64 9.91 16.37
N GLU A 136 1.65 9.07 16.61
CA GLU A 136 2.03 8.62 17.95
C GLU A 136 2.64 9.75 18.81
N LEU A 137 3.38 10.68 18.20
CA LEU A 137 3.87 11.87 18.90
C LEU A 137 2.71 12.79 19.32
N LEU A 138 1.71 12.96 18.47
CA LEU A 138 0.50 13.72 18.82
C LEU A 138 -0.33 12.97 19.88
N GLN A 139 -0.37 11.64 19.78
CA GLN A 139 -0.99 10.76 20.75
C GLN A 139 -0.37 10.91 22.14
N ALA A 140 0.96 11.08 22.22
CA ALA A 140 1.69 11.28 23.48
C ALA A 140 1.26 12.53 24.26
N VAL A 141 0.75 13.56 23.57
CA VAL A 141 0.27 14.81 24.17
C VAL A 141 -1.26 14.90 24.22
N THR A 142 -1.98 13.90 23.70
CA THR A 142 -3.44 13.88 23.67
C THR A 142 -3.98 13.25 24.96
N PRO A 143 -4.86 13.95 25.72
CA PRO A 143 -5.41 13.41 26.96
C PRO A 143 -6.09 12.04 26.79
N GLY A 144 -5.79 11.10 27.66
CA GLY A 144 -6.37 9.75 27.61
C GLY A 144 -5.82 8.85 26.50
N ARG A 145 -4.72 9.25 25.86
CA ARG A 145 -3.95 8.44 24.91
C ARG A 145 -2.49 8.31 25.36
N TYR A 146 -1.79 7.34 24.79
CA TYR A 146 -0.41 7.02 25.13
C TYR A 146 0.38 6.72 23.87
N TYR A 147 1.64 7.11 23.84
CA TYR A 147 2.56 6.66 22.80
C TYR A 147 2.76 5.14 22.86
N ASP A 148 2.56 4.43 21.76
CA ASP A 148 2.74 2.98 21.66
C ASP A 148 3.62 2.61 20.45
N LEU A 149 4.75 1.95 20.72
CA LEU A 149 5.65 1.46 19.67
C LEU A 149 4.99 0.41 18.77
N ARG A 150 3.97 -0.29 19.26
CA ARG A 150 3.17 -1.21 18.45
C ARG A 150 2.40 -0.46 17.37
N ASP A 151 1.82 0.69 17.69
CA ASP A 151 1.07 1.52 16.75
C ASP A 151 2.03 2.11 15.71
N VAL A 152 3.22 2.59 16.12
CA VAL A 152 4.30 2.98 15.18
C VAL A 152 4.63 1.85 14.19
N ALA A 153 4.81 0.63 14.69
CA ALA A 153 5.14 -0.53 13.87
C ALA A 153 3.97 -0.94 12.96
N ALA A 154 2.72 -0.88 13.43
CA ALA A 154 1.53 -1.16 12.63
C ALA A 154 1.34 -0.13 11.51
N ASN A 155 1.57 1.16 11.79
CA ASN A 155 1.55 2.25 10.81
C ASN A 155 2.59 2.03 9.72
N ALA A 156 3.84 1.77 10.12
CA ALA A 156 4.93 1.50 9.19
C ALA A 156 4.68 0.24 8.34
N LEU A 157 4.15 -0.82 8.95
CA LEU A 157 3.82 -2.06 8.25
C LEU A 157 2.69 -1.83 7.24
N GLY A 158 1.60 -1.15 7.63
CA GLY A 158 0.53 -0.75 6.71
C GLY A 158 1.06 0.06 5.52
N ALA A 159 1.97 1.00 5.80
CA ALA A 159 2.59 1.81 4.76
C ALA A 159 3.41 0.97 3.75
N VAL A 160 4.24 0.04 4.24
CA VAL A 160 5.06 -0.85 3.40
C VAL A 160 4.19 -1.83 2.60
N LEU A 161 3.21 -2.47 3.24
CA LEU A 161 2.30 -3.39 2.56
C LEU A 161 1.47 -2.68 1.49
N GLY A 162 1.02 -1.44 1.76
CA GLY A 162 0.39 -0.58 0.77
C GLY A 162 1.28 -0.30 -0.44
N ALA A 163 2.57 -0.04 -0.23
CA ALA A 163 3.53 0.15 -1.33
C ALA A 163 3.73 -1.12 -2.16
N LEU A 164 3.77 -2.30 -1.56
CA LEU A 164 3.87 -3.58 -2.28
C LEU A 164 2.64 -3.83 -3.16
N VAL A 165 1.44 -3.65 -2.60
CA VAL A 165 0.18 -3.78 -3.35
C VAL A 165 0.13 -2.77 -4.51
N LEU A 166 0.49 -1.52 -4.24
CA LEU A 166 0.54 -0.48 -5.26
C LEU A 166 1.55 -0.80 -6.37
N GLY A 167 2.75 -1.27 -6.01
CA GLY A 167 3.78 -1.69 -6.94
C GLY A 167 3.29 -2.84 -7.84
N ALA A 168 2.65 -3.85 -7.27
CA ALA A 168 2.07 -4.97 -8.01
C ALA A 168 1.03 -4.50 -9.04
N VAL A 169 0.07 -3.67 -8.62
CA VAL A 169 -0.99 -3.14 -9.50
C VAL A 169 -0.39 -2.27 -10.62
N ARG A 170 0.62 -1.46 -10.32
CA ARG A 170 1.26 -0.57 -11.30
C ARG A 170 2.16 -1.29 -12.28
N ALA A 171 2.80 -2.40 -11.87
CA ALA A 171 3.59 -3.24 -12.77
C ALA A 171 2.75 -3.82 -13.92
N ALA A 172 1.47 -4.12 -13.67
CA ALA A 172 0.54 -4.60 -14.71
C ALA A 172 0.12 -3.53 -15.72
N HIS A 173 0.40 -2.25 -15.46
CA HIS A 173 0.09 -1.13 -16.35
C HIS A 173 1.28 -0.69 -17.21
N ARG A 174 2.47 -1.27 -17.01
CA ARG A 174 3.60 -0.98 -17.89
C ARG A 174 3.41 -1.75 -19.20
N PRO A 175 3.45 -1.09 -20.37
CA PRO A 175 3.53 -1.80 -21.64
C PRO A 175 4.69 -2.78 -21.56
N ARG A 176 4.47 -4.03 -21.97
CA ARG A 176 5.59 -4.94 -22.26
C ARG A 176 6.38 -4.24 -23.37
N VAL A 177 7.53 -3.66 -23.03
CA VAL A 177 8.53 -3.32 -24.05
C VAL A 177 8.89 -4.67 -24.65
N SER A 178 8.39 -4.92 -25.85
CA SER A 178 8.62 -6.13 -26.61
C SER A 178 10.12 -6.40 -26.70
N ASP A 179 10.48 -7.66 -26.56
CA ASP A 179 11.76 -8.26 -26.99
C ASP A 179 12.01 -8.12 -28.51
N GLU A 180 11.75 -6.95 -29.10
CA GLU A 180 11.94 -6.69 -30.53
C GLU A 180 13.40 -6.32 -30.88
N SER A 181 14.28 -6.13 -29.89
CA SER A 181 15.68 -5.79 -30.16
C SER A 181 16.62 -6.98 -30.39
N SER A 182 16.15 -8.23 -30.36
CA SER A 182 16.99 -9.41 -30.61
C SER A 182 16.78 -10.07 -31.99
N GLY A 183 15.83 -9.58 -32.80
CA GLY A 183 15.47 -10.18 -34.10
C GLY A 183 16.19 -9.63 -35.33
N ARG A 184 17.07 -8.61 -35.20
CA ARG A 184 17.82 -8.04 -36.35
C ARG A 184 19.32 -8.10 -36.12
N ARG A 185 19.90 -9.26 -36.43
CA ARG A 185 21.30 -9.54 -36.83
C ARG A 185 21.42 -11.06 -36.70
N SER A 186 21.39 -11.89 -37.74
CA SER A 186 22.10 -11.93 -39.03
C SER A 186 21.54 -13.14 -39.83
N PRO A 187 22.05 -13.62 -40.98
CA PRO A 187 22.94 -13.05 -42.02
C PRO A 187 22.32 -13.15 -43.44
N GLN A 188 22.52 -12.16 -44.31
CA GLN A 188 22.43 -12.42 -45.76
C GLN A 188 23.85 -12.70 -46.28
N ALA A 189 24.14 -13.99 -46.42
CA ALA A 189 25.19 -14.48 -47.27
C ALA A 189 24.59 -14.79 -48.66
N ALA A 190 25.38 -14.48 -49.69
CA ALA A 190 25.46 -15.10 -51.02
C ALA A 190 25.12 -14.19 -52.20
N GLY A 191 26.09 -14.04 -53.12
CA GLY A 191 25.82 -13.61 -54.50
C GLY A 191 27.01 -12.95 -55.20
N SER A 192 27.90 -13.78 -55.74
CA SER A 192 28.99 -13.48 -56.68
C SER A 192 28.73 -12.42 -57.77
N SER A 193 29.78 -11.66 -58.13
CA SER A 193 30.12 -11.44 -59.54
C SER A 193 31.56 -10.98 -59.69
N SER A 194 32.31 -11.76 -60.48
CA SER A 194 33.60 -11.45 -61.06
C SER A 194 33.52 -10.26 -62.04
N ARG A 195 34.53 -9.39 -62.00
CA ARG A 195 35.40 -8.92 -63.10
C ARG A 195 36.24 -7.74 -62.64
#